data_AF-A0A2E0MDH8-F1
#
_entry.id   AF-A0A2E0MDH8-F1
#
_cell.length_a   1.000
_cell.length_b   1.000
_cell.length_c   1.000
_cell.angle_alpha   90.00
_cell.angle_beta   90.00
_cell.angle_gamma   90.00
#
_symmetry.space_group_name_H-M   'P 1'
#
loop_
_entity.id
_entity.type
_entity.pdbx_description
1 polymer ?
#
loop_
_entity_poly.entity_id
_entity_poly.type
_entity_poly.pdbx_seq_one_letter_code
_entity_poly.pdbx_strand_id
1 'polypeptide(L)'
;FYLLAIINFSKRKGNSAEKWFFRAVFASMILFSLFSIADQVFGDRFQLLEHGLFWLILIASWFLFKYGPSSEDNSISFKGSKSFKLALGIGFILTIITSISIVDFSNKTFSNVDSPVTGEEVVSGVYKFNFPFLADKLVWEKTINTFKKNHPKLKVNYIYTGPSELNSKKKTHLLLYVFTEKKQVSDIQEK
;
A
#
# COMPACT_ATOMS: atom_id res chain seq x y z
N PHE A 1 -23.26 13.39 -6.25
CA PHE A 1 -24.19 12.53 -7.02
C PHE A 1 -24.74 11.35 -6.22
N TYR A 2 -23.91 10.58 -5.49
CA TYR A 2 -24.40 9.45 -4.67
C TYR A 2 -25.50 9.83 -3.66
N LEU A 3 -25.36 10.95 -2.96
CA LEU A 3 -26.40 11.42 -2.02
C LEU A 3 -27.75 11.65 -2.72
N LEU A 4 -27.75 12.24 -3.92
CA LEU A 4 -28.97 12.46 -4.70
C LEU A 4 -29.58 11.14 -5.17
N ALA A 5 -28.76 10.15 -5.52
CA ALA A 5 -29.23 8.81 -5.85
C ALA A 5 -29.95 8.17 -4.65
N ILE A 6 -29.35 8.23 -3.47
CA ILE A 6 -29.94 7.72 -2.22
C ILE A 6 -31.25 8.44 -1.89
N ILE A 7 -31.28 9.78 -1.97
CA ILE A 7 -32.49 10.56 -1.69
C ILE A 7 -33.62 10.18 -2.67
N ASN A 8 -33.32 10.05 -3.97
CA ASN A 8 -34.33 9.66 -4.95
C ASN A 8 -34.77 8.20 -4.77
N PHE A 9 -33.86 7.31 -4.38
CA PHE A 9 -34.16 5.92 -4.06
C PHE A 9 -35.11 5.83 -2.85
N SER A 10 -34.80 6.54 -1.77
CA SER A 10 -35.67 6.64 -0.58
C SER A 10 -37.03 7.26 -0.89
N LYS A 11 -37.09 8.20 -1.84
CA LYS A 11 -38.33 8.81 -2.34
C LYS A 11 -39.07 7.96 -3.37
N ARG A 12 -38.65 6.70 -3.60
CA ARG A 12 -39.22 5.77 -4.59
C ARG A 12 -39.23 6.28 -6.03
N LYS A 13 -38.35 7.21 -6.36
CA LYS A 13 -38.17 7.73 -7.73
C LYS A 13 -37.10 6.91 -8.44
N GLY A 14 -37.40 5.65 -8.75
CA GLY A 14 -36.43 4.67 -9.29
C GLY A 14 -35.63 5.17 -10.49
N ASN A 15 -36.32 5.72 -11.51
CA ASN A 15 -35.68 6.26 -12.70
C ASN A 15 -34.75 7.47 -12.40
N SER A 16 -35.14 8.33 -11.45
CA SER A 16 -34.27 9.44 -11.01
C SER A 16 -33.09 8.94 -10.18
N ALA A 17 -33.30 7.94 -9.32
CA ALA A 17 -32.25 7.33 -8.51
C ALA A 17 -31.18 6.67 -9.40
N GLU A 18 -31.61 5.91 -10.41
CA GLU A 18 -30.72 5.31 -11.41
C GLU A 18 -29.91 6.35 -12.15
N LYS A 19 -30.54 7.41 -12.67
CA LYS A 19 -29.83 8.49 -13.37
C LYS A 19 -28.76 9.15 -12.49
N TRP A 20 -29.09 9.43 -11.23
CA TRP A 20 -28.12 10.03 -10.30
C TRP A 20 -27.02 9.06 -9.88
N PHE A 21 -27.33 7.77 -9.77
CA PHE A 21 -26.35 6.73 -9.47
C PHE A 21 -25.38 6.51 -10.64
N PHE A 22 -25.89 6.41 -11.86
CA PHE A 22 -25.08 6.35 -13.08
C PHE A 22 -24.10 7.51 -13.18
N ARG A 23 -24.59 8.75 -12.99
CA ARG A 23 -23.75 9.96 -12.99
C ARG A 23 -22.68 9.90 -11.90
N ALA A 24 -23.00 9.33 -10.75
CA ALA A 24 -22.05 9.17 -9.65
C ALA A 24 -20.93 8.19 -10.02
N VAL A 25 -21.30 7.00 -10.50
CA VAL A 25 -20.35 5.97 -10.94
C VAL A 25 -19.47 6.49 -12.07
N PHE A 26 -20.06 7.13 -13.08
CA PHE A 26 -19.33 7.67 -14.23
C PHE A 26 -18.33 8.76 -13.82
N ALA A 27 -18.74 9.70 -12.96
CA ALA A 27 -17.83 10.72 -12.44
C ALA A 27 -16.69 10.12 -11.62
N SER A 28 -16.97 9.12 -10.78
CA SER A 28 -15.94 8.38 -10.03
C SER A 28 -14.97 7.65 -10.96
N MET A 29 -15.47 7.02 -12.03
CA MET A 29 -14.63 6.34 -13.01
C MET A 29 -13.67 7.31 -13.72
N ILE A 30 -14.16 8.48 -14.15
CA ILE A 30 -13.30 9.52 -14.75
C ILE A 30 -12.22 9.96 -13.77
N LEU A 31 -12.61 10.25 -12.52
CA LEU A 31 -11.67 10.70 -11.50
C LEU A 31 -10.56 9.66 -11.24
N PHE A 32 -10.94 8.38 -11.07
CA PHE A 32 -9.96 7.31 -10.85
C PHE A 32 -9.11 7.02 -12.10
N SER A 33 -9.65 7.19 -13.31
CA SER A 33 -8.84 7.11 -14.53
C SER A 33 -7.79 8.22 -14.59
N LEU A 34 -8.13 9.45 -14.19
CA LEU A 34 -7.17 10.55 -14.12
C LEU A 34 -6.07 10.27 -13.09
N PHE A 35 -6.42 9.77 -11.90
CA PHE A 35 -5.43 9.35 -10.91
C PHE A 35 -4.56 8.18 -11.40
N SER A 36 -5.15 7.20 -12.08
CA SER A 36 -4.38 6.08 -12.64
C SER A 36 -3.34 6.56 -13.68
N ILE A 37 -3.71 7.53 -14.52
CA ILE A 37 -2.78 8.14 -15.48
C ILE A 37 -1.69 8.91 -14.74
N ALA A 38 -2.06 9.70 -13.73
CA ALA A 38 -1.10 10.45 -12.93
C ALA A 38 -0.11 9.54 -12.19
N ASP A 39 -0.59 8.46 -11.58
CA ASP A 39 0.24 7.47 -10.89
C ASP A 39 1.14 6.72 -11.87
N GLN A 40 0.70 6.50 -13.11
CA GLN A 40 1.53 5.87 -14.14
C GLN A 40 2.64 6.81 -14.66
N VAL A 41 2.38 8.12 -14.73
CA VAL A 41 3.32 9.12 -15.26
C VAL A 41 4.28 9.62 -14.18
N PHE A 42 3.81 9.79 -12.94
CA PHE A 42 4.54 10.44 -11.85
C PHE A 42 4.76 9.57 -10.62
N GLY A 43 3.97 8.51 -10.44
CA GLY A 43 3.94 7.70 -9.22
C GLY A 43 4.62 6.34 -9.36
N ASP A 44 4.66 5.61 -8.25
CA ASP A 44 5.13 4.22 -8.23
C ASP A 44 3.97 3.28 -8.64
N ARG A 45 4.28 2.23 -9.42
CA ARG A 45 3.25 1.42 -10.13
C ARG A 45 2.35 0.59 -9.21
N PHE A 46 2.58 0.63 -7.91
CA PHE A 46 1.82 -0.12 -6.93
C PHE A 46 0.40 0.43 -6.72
N GLN A 47 0.21 1.74 -6.81
CA GLN A 47 -1.10 2.37 -6.66
C GLN A 47 -2.03 2.08 -7.85
N LEU A 48 -1.48 1.69 -9.00
CA LEU A 48 -2.25 1.38 -10.20
C LEU A 48 -3.19 0.17 -10.01
N LEU A 49 -2.81 -0.79 -9.16
CA LEU A 49 -3.63 -1.97 -8.86
C LEU A 49 -4.86 -1.60 -8.02
N GLU A 50 -4.68 -0.73 -7.02
CA GLU A 50 -5.76 -0.27 -6.15
C GLU A 50 -6.82 0.50 -6.95
N HIS A 51 -6.39 1.43 -7.81
CA HIS A 51 -7.28 2.19 -8.69
C HIS A 51 -8.02 1.30 -9.70
N GLY A 52 -7.35 0.29 -10.25
CA GLY A 52 -7.98 -0.70 -11.14
C GLY A 52 -9.06 -1.51 -10.44
N LEU A 53 -8.83 -1.92 -9.18
CA LEU A 53 -9.84 -2.61 -8.37
C LEU A 53 -11.07 -1.73 -8.13
N PHE A 54 -10.86 -0.45 -7.80
CA PHE A 54 -11.97 0.50 -7.65
C PHE A 54 -12.81 0.63 -8.93
N TRP A 55 -12.15 0.62 -10.10
CA TRP A 55 -12.84 0.65 -11.39
C TRP A 55 -13.77 -0.55 -11.59
N LEU A 56 -13.29 -1.76 -11.28
CA LEU A 56 -14.09 -3.00 -11.37
C LEU A 56 -15.27 -2.98 -10.40
N ILE A 57 -15.04 -2.56 -9.15
CA ILE A 57 -16.09 -2.47 -8.13
C ILE A 57 -17.17 -1.46 -8.53
N LEU A 58 -16.79 -0.32 -9.11
CA LEU A 58 -17.73 0.69 -9.59
C LEU A 58 -18.64 0.17 -10.72
N ILE A 59 -18.06 -0.51 -11.70
CA ILE A 59 -18.83 -1.14 -12.79
C ILE A 59 -19.75 -2.23 -12.23
N ALA A 60 -19.24 -3.11 -11.37
CA ALA A 60 -20.04 -4.15 -10.74
C ALA A 60 -21.19 -3.55 -9.92
N SER A 61 -20.94 -2.47 -9.19
CA SER A 61 -21.96 -1.76 -8.40
C SER A 61 -23.05 -1.16 -9.29
N TRP A 62 -22.69 -0.54 -10.42
CA TRP A 62 -23.65 -0.07 -11.41
C TRP A 62 -24.48 -1.22 -12.00
N PHE A 63 -23.82 -2.31 -12.39
CA PHE A 63 -24.48 -3.48 -12.96
C PHE A 63 -25.47 -4.11 -11.98
N LEU A 64 -25.05 -4.29 -10.71
CA LEU A 64 -25.90 -4.79 -9.63
C LEU A 64 -27.08 -3.85 -9.35
N PHE A 65 -26.88 -2.54 -9.40
CA PHE A 65 -27.96 -1.59 -9.19
C PHE A 65 -28.98 -1.61 -10.33
N LYS A 66 -28.53 -1.75 -11.59
CA LYS A 66 -29.39 -1.72 -12.78
C LYS A 66 -30.14 -3.03 -13.01
N TYR A 67 -29.48 -4.16 -12.80
CA TYR A 67 -30.03 -5.49 -13.12
C TYR A 67 -30.35 -6.34 -11.89
N GLY A 68 -30.04 -5.83 -10.69
CA GLY A 68 -30.50 -6.45 -9.45
C GLY A 68 -32.03 -6.49 -9.40
N PRO A 69 -32.62 -7.47 -8.69
CA PRO A 69 -34.08 -7.58 -8.59
C PRO A 69 -34.67 -6.30 -8.00
N SER A 70 -35.29 -5.49 -8.86
CA SER A 70 -36.10 -4.34 -8.45
C SER A 70 -37.39 -4.87 -7.84
N SER A 71 -37.40 -5.10 -6.54
CA SER A 71 -38.64 -5.30 -5.83
C SER A 71 -39.37 -3.96 -5.74
N GLU A 72 -40.22 -3.68 -6.73
CA GLU A 72 -41.09 -2.49 -6.76
C GLU A 72 -42.02 -2.41 -5.54
N ASP A 73 -42.13 -3.49 -4.76
CA ASP A 73 -43.07 -3.58 -3.63
C ASP A 73 -42.42 -3.75 -2.23
N ASN A 74 -41.09 -3.83 -2.14
CA ASN A 74 -40.47 -3.89 -0.81
C ASN A 74 -40.33 -2.47 -0.28
N SER A 75 -41.23 -2.10 0.63
CA SER A 75 -40.89 -1.11 1.66
C SER A 75 -39.44 -1.34 2.09
N ILE A 76 -38.63 -0.28 2.17
CA ILE A 76 -37.35 -0.34 2.88
C ILE A 76 -37.72 -0.54 4.36
N SER A 77 -38.10 -1.76 4.67
CA SER A 77 -38.39 -2.22 6.00
C SER A 77 -37.02 -2.49 6.58
N PHE A 78 -36.52 -1.51 7.34
CA PHE A 78 -35.37 -1.70 8.23
C PHE A 78 -35.63 -2.78 9.30
N LYS A 79 -36.81 -3.42 9.27
CA LYS A 79 -37.16 -4.63 9.99
C LYS A 79 -36.33 -5.77 9.38
N GLY A 80 -35.09 -5.88 9.86
CA GLY A 80 -34.05 -6.74 9.33
C GLY A 80 -34.55 -8.13 9.01
N SER A 81 -34.66 -8.42 7.71
CA SER A 81 -34.84 -9.77 7.21
C SER A 81 -33.69 -10.63 7.73
N LYS A 82 -33.95 -11.94 7.92
CA LYS A 82 -32.92 -12.88 8.41
C LYS A 82 -31.66 -12.81 7.55
N SER A 83 -31.83 -12.61 6.24
CA SER A 83 -30.74 -12.42 5.27
C SER A 83 -29.95 -11.12 5.47
N PHE A 84 -30.60 -10.00 5.80
CA PHE A 84 -29.91 -8.74 6.10
C PHE A 84 -29.08 -8.85 7.39
N LYS A 85 -29.65 -9.45 8.45
CA LYS A 85 -28.91 -9.70 9.70
C LYS A 85 -27.73 -10.64 9.50
N LEU A 86 -27.89 -11.66 8.66
CA LEU A 86 -26.81 -12.59 8.29
C LEU A 86 -25.69 -11.87 7.53
N ALA A 87 -26.04 -11.09 6.50
CA ALA A 87 -25.07 -10.34 5.71
C ALA A 87 -24.30 -9.32 6.58
N LEU A 88 -25.00 -8.62 7.49
CA LEU A 88 -24.39 -7.70 8.43
C LEU A 88 -23.43 -8.43 9.39
N GLY A 89 -23.84 -9.59 9.92
CA GLY A 89 -23.01 -10.43 10.78
C GLY A 89 -21.75 -10.94 10.08
N ILE A 90 -21.88 -11.44 8.85
CA ILE A 90 -20.73 -11.91 8.04
C ILE A 90 -19.79 -10.75 7.74
N GLY A 91 -20.32 -9.59 7.31
CA GLY A 91 -19.51 -8.40 7.04
C GLY A 91 -18.75 -7.92 8.28
N PHE A 92 -19.40 -7.93 9.45
CA PHE A 92 -18.77 -7.57 10.71
C PHE A 92 -17.66 -8.55 11.12
N ILE A 93 -17.91 -9.86 11.01
CA ILE A 93 -16.90 -10.90 11.30
C ILE A 93 -15.70 -10.77 10.36
N LEU A 94 -15.92 -10.62 9.05
CA LEU A 94 -14.84 -10.42 8.08
C LEU A 94 -14.03 -9.17 8.38
N THR A 95 -14.68 -8.08 8.79
CA THR A 95 -14.01 -6.84 9.18
C THR A 95 -13.12 -7.04 10.40
N ILE A 96 -13.62 -7.75 11.43
CA ILE A 96 -12.83 -8.08 12.63
C ILE A 96 -11.62 -8.94 12.27
N ILE A 97 -11.83 -10.03 11.52
CA ILE A 97 -10.75 -10.94 11.12
C ILE A 97 -9.67 -10.16 10.35
N THR A 98 -10.08 -9.37 9.35
CA THR A 98 -9.16 -8.57 8.54
C THR A 98 -8.41 -7.56 9.40
N SER A 99 -9.08 -6.89 10.34
CA SER A 99 -8.46 -5.94 11.26
C SER A 99 -7.41 -6.61 12.15
N ILE A 100 -7.73 -7.77 12.72
CA ILE A 100 -6.78 -8.57 13.52
C ILE A 100 -5.57 -8.97 12.67
N SER A 101 -5.78 -9.43 11.44
CA SER A 101 -4.70 -9.80 10.53
C SER A 101 -3.78 -8.62 10.19
N ILE A 102 -4.34 -7.42 9.96
CA ILE A 102 -3.56 -6.21 9.69
C ILE A 102 -2.74 -5.81 10.93
N VAL A 103 -3.34 -5.84 12.12
CA VAL A 103 -2.65 -5.49 13.37
C VAL A 103 -1.55 -6.52 13.70
N ASP A 104 -1.82 -7.81 13.55
CA ASP A 104 -0.81 -8.87 13.76
C ASP A 104 0.36 -8.74 12.78
N PHE A 105 0.07 -8.52 11.49
CA PHE A 105 1.11 -8.26 10.49
C PHE A 105 1.93 -7.01 10.81
N SER A 106 1.25 -5.93 11.23
CA SER A 106 1.90 -4.69 11.67
C SER A 106 2.83 -4.97 12.85
N ASN A 107 2.35 -5.61 13.91
CA ASN A 107 3.15 -5.91 15.10
C ASN A 107 4.38 -6.76 14.78
N LYS A 108 4.26 -7.74 13.88
CA LYS A 108 5.39 -8.59 13.43
C LYS A 108 6.42 -7.83 12.59
N THR A 109 6.02 -6.75 11.92
CA THR A 109 6.85 -6.04 10.94
C THR A 109 7.32 -4.67 11.45
N PHE A 110 6.72 -4.11 12.49
CA PHE A 110 6.99 -2.75 12.99
C PHE A 110 8.41 -2.58 13.52
N SER A 111 9.04 -3.64 14.04
CA SER A 111 10.45 -3.62 14.46
C SER A 111 11.42 -3.22 13.32
N ASN A 112 11.02 -3.43 12.07
CA ASN A 112 11.80 -3.06 10.88
C ASN A 112 11.88 -1.54 10.65
N VAL A 113 11.05 -0.75 11.34
CA VAL A 113 11.07 0.72 11.30
C VAL A 113 12.25 1.30 12.08
N ASP A 114 12.87 0.51 12.98
CA ASP A 114 13.91 1.03 13.88
C ASP A 114 15.22 0.24 13.90
N SER A 115 15.18 -1.02 13.48
CA SER A 115 16.32 -1.94 13.63
C SER A 115 17.36 -1.74 12.53
N PRO A 116 18.67 -1.62 12.85
CA PRO A 116 19.71 -1.54 11.84
C PRO A 116 19.80 -2.84 11.02
N VAL A 117 20.07 -2.70 9.73
CA VAL A 117 20.19 -3.83 8.81
C VAL A 117 21.61 -4.37 8.83
N THR A 118 21.77 -5.69 8.96
CA THR A 118 23.08 -6.33 8.86
C THR A 118 23.53 -6.44 7.41
N GLY A 119 24.75 -6.00 7.12
CA GLY A 119 25.34 -6.12 5.79
C GLY A 119 26.09 -7.45 5.61
N GLU A 120 26.02 -7.99 4.40
CA GLU A 120 26.79 -9.17 3.98
C GLU A 120 27.92 -8.73 3.05
N GLU A 121 29.15 -9.19 3.31
CA GLU A 121 30.27 -8.92 2.39
C GLU A 121 30.10 -9.80 1.15
N VAL A 122 29.89 -9.17 -0.01
CA VAL A 122 29.68 -9.88 -1.29
C VAL A 122 30.97 -10.01 -2.09
N VAL A 123 31.86 -9.04 -1.95
CA VAL A 123 33.20 -9.00 -2.53
C VAL A 123 34.10 -8.25 -1.54
N SER A 124 35.41 -8.50 -1.55
CA SER A 124 36.37 -7.82 -0.67
C SER A 124 36.17 -6.30 -0.68
N GLY A 125 35.79 -5.74 0.47
CA GLY A 125 35.57 -4.30 0.65
C GLY A 125 34.21 -3.80 0.16
N VAL A 126 33.29 -4.67 -0.27
CA VAL A 126 31.94 -4.32 -0.73
C VAL A 126 30.89 -5.07 0.09
N TYR A 127 30.10 -4.31 0.84
CA TYR A 127 29.05 -4.83 1.70
C TYR A 127 27.67 -4.53 1.13
N LYS A 128 26.82 -5.55 1.05
CA LYS A 128 25.44 -5.46 0.57
C LYS A 128 24.48 -5.44 1.75
N PHE A 129 23.53 -4.53 1.73
CA PHE A 129 22.48 -4.36 2.72
C PHE A 129 21.11 -4.47 2.04
N ASN A 130 20.22 -5.29 2.61
CA ASN A 130 18.85 -5.47 2.13
C ASN A 130 17.88 -4.72 3.05
N PHE A 131 17.56 -3.47 2.72
CA PHE A 131 16.67 -2.68 3.54
C PHE A 131 15.20 -3.10 3.35
N PRO A 132 14.44 -3.31 4.43
CA PRO A 132 13.01 -3.62 4.34
C PRO A 132 12.22 -2.40 3.88
N PHE A 133 10.98 -2.63 3.44
CA PHE A 133 10.07 -1.58 2.93
C PHE A 133 9.87 -0.40 3.87
N LEU A 134 9.82 -0.65 5.16
CA LEU A 134 9.57 0.38 6.17
C LEU A 134 10.84 1.11 6.61
N ALA A 135 12.00 0.75 6.08
CA ALA A 135 13.23 1.38 6.48
C ALA A 135 13.35 2.77 5.87
N ASP A 136 13.50 3.75 6.74
CA ASP A 136 13.62 5.16 6.39
C ASP A 136 15.07 5.65 6.59
N LYS A 137 15.22 6.97 6.58
CA LYS A 137 16.50 7.64 6.85
C LYS A 137 17.09 7.24 8.22
N LEU A 138 16.28 7.08 9.27
CA LEU A 138 16.78 6.73 10.60
C LEU A 138 17.36 5.32 10.63
N VAL A 139 16.66 4.36 10.00
CA VAL A 139 17.17 3.00 9.86
C VAL A 139 18.49 2.98 9.07
N TRP A 140 18.59 3.79 8.03
CA TRP A 140 19.83 3.96 7.27
C TRP A 140 20.98 4.51 8.12
N GLU A 141 20.76 5.60 8.85
CA GLU A 141 21.78 6.19 9.73
C GLU A 141 22.24 5.20 10.80
N LYS A 142 21.30 4.52 11.46
CA LYS A 142 21.60 3.47 12.45
C LYS A 142 22.40 2.33 11.84
N THR A 143 22.06 1.92 10.61
CA THR A 143 22.76 0.86 9.88
C THR A 143 24.22 1.25 9.61
N ILE A 144 24.45 2.43 9.04
CA ILE A 144 25.81 2.91 8.73
C ILE A 144 26.62 3.16 10.00
N ASN A 145 26.02 3.70 11.06
CA ASN A 145 26.69 3.92 12.34
C ASN A 145 27.07 2.59 13.01
N THR A 146 26.16 1.62 13.01
CA THR A 146 26.44 0.26 13.50
C THR A 146 27.54 -0.41 12.69
N PHE A 147 27.51 -0.27 11.37
CA PHE A 147 28.56 -0.79 10.49
C PHE A 147 29.93 -0.18 10.80
N LYS A 148 30.04 1.16 10.89
CA LYS A 148 31.30 1.84 11.23
C LYS A 148 31.83 1.44 12.61
N LYS A 149 30.95 1.20 13.58
CA LYS A 149 31.30 0.73 14.92
C LYS A 149 31.86 -0.69 14.89
N ASN A 150 31.25 -1.57 14.10
CA ASN A 150 31.65 -2.98 13.98
C ASN A 150 32.91 -3.16 13.11
N HIS A 151 33.19 -2.22 12.20
CA HIS A 151 34.34 -2.25 11.29
C HIS A 151 35.26 -1.02 11.44
N PRO A 152 35.92 -0.83 12.61
CA PRO A 152 36.67 0.39 12.91
C PRO A 152 37.87 0.63 11.97
N LYS A 153 38.39 -0.46 11.36
CA LYS A 153 39.54 -0.45 10.44
C LYS A 153 39.15 -0.11 8.99
N LEU A 154 37.87 -0.03 8.68
CA LEU A 154 37.37 0.29 7.34
C LEU A 154 36.93 1.75 7.25
N LYS A 155 37.19 2.37 6.10
CA LYS A 155 36.69 3.69 5.71
C LYS A 155 35.62 3.48 4.65
N VAL A 156 34.44 4.08 4.86
CA VAL A 156 33.37 4.08 3.86
C VAL A 156 33.71 5.14 2.82
N ASN A 157 33.85 4.73 1.56
CA ASN A 157 34.22 5.62 0.47
C ASN A 157 32.98 6.16 -0.26
N TYR A 158 32.12 5.25 -0.73
CA TYR A 158 30.88 5.61 -1.39
C TYR A 158 29.79 4.57 -1.14
N ILE A 159 28.55 5.02 -1.28
CA ILE A 159 27.34 4.21 -1.08
C ILE A 159 26.55 4.27 -2.37
N TYR A 160 26.16 3.11 -2.87
CA TYR A 160 25.44 2.96 -4.13
C TYR A 160 24.16 2.16 -3.94
N THR A 161 23.04 2.66 -4.47
CA THR A 161 21.79 1.92 -4.53
C THR A 161 21.80 1.01 -5.75
N GLY A 162 21.49 -0.28 -5.58
CA GLY A 162 21.48 -1.24 -6.67
C GLY A 162 20.54 -0.81 -7.82
N PRO A 163 20.88 -1.13 -9.08
CA PRO A 163 20.06 -0.81 -10.24
C PRO A 163 18.68 -1.48 -10.17
N SER A 164 17.68 -0.83 -10.77
CA SER A 164 16.26 -1.21 -10.70
C SER A 164 15.99 -2.68 -11.07
N GLU A 165 16.79 -3.24 -11.96
CA GLU A 165 16.71 -4.61 -12.46
C GLU A 165 17.00 -5.65 -11.35
N LEU A 166 17.84 -5.30 -10.37
CA LEU A 166 18.17 -6.17 -9.22
C LEU A 166 17.14 -6.09 -8.08
N ASN A 167 16.34 -5.03 -8.03
CA ASN A 167 15.22 -4.88 -7.08
C ASN A 167 13.96 -5.67 -7.51
N SER A 168 14.00 -6.39 -8.62
CA SER A 168 12.84 -7.02 -9.27
C SER A 168 12.17 -8.15 -8.46
N LYS A 169 12.89 -8.86 -7.57
CA LYS A 169 12.32 -9.99 -6.80
C LYS A 169 11.52 -9.60 -5.56
N LYS A 170 11.80 -8.43 -4.98
CA LYS A 170 11.05 -7.84 -3.86
C LYS A 170 11.05 -6.33 -4.05
N LYS A 171 10.18 -5.84 -4.95
CA LYS A 171 10.09 -4.44 -5.38
C LYS A 171 9.96 -3.40 -4.24
N THR A 172 9.67 -3.85 -3.02
CA THR A 172 9.53 -3.02 -1.83
C THR A 172 10.80 -2.92 -0.97
N HIS A 173 11.93 -3.53 -1.38
CA HIS A 173 13.17 -3.52 -0.59
C HIS A 173 14.24 -2.68 -1.31
N LEU A 174 14.99 -1.88 -0.57
CA LEU A 174 16.11 -1.09 -1.10
C LEU A 174 17.41 -1.88 -0.95
N LEU A 175 18.11 -2.12 -2.06
CA LEU A 175 19.45 -2.71 -2.04
C LEU A 175 20.51 -1.62 -1.97
N LEU A 176 21.33 -1.64 -0.93
CA LEU A 176 22.43 -0.71 -0.73
C LEU A 176 23.77 -1.45 -0.73
N TYR A 177 24.72 -0.91 -1.48
CA TYR A 177 26.11 -1.37 -1.55
C TYR A 177 27.01 -0.32 -0.93
N VAL A 178 27.77 -0.70 0.09
CA VAL A 178 28.73 0.16 0.78
C VAL A 178 30.13 -0.29 0.41
N PHE A 179 30.87 0.61 -0.23
CA PHE A 179 32.24 0.36 -0.67
C PHE A 179 33.21 0.91 0.35
N THR A 180 34.19 0.09 0.71
CA THR A 180 35.11 0.35 1.81
C THR A 180 36.55 0.06 1.44
N GLU A 181 37.44 0.80 2.05
CA GLU A 181 38.88 0.59 1.99
C GLU A 181 39.45 0.47 3.40
N LYS A 182 40.65 -0.13 3.53
CA LYS A 182 41.36 -0.14 4.80
C LYS A 182 41.81 1.28 5.13
N LYS A 183 41.55 1.73 6.35
CA LYS A 183 42.13 2.99 6.84
C LYS A 183 43.64 2.90 6.81
N GLN A 184 44.27 3.92 6.22
CA GLN A 184 45.72 4.04 6.27
C GLN A 184 46.15 4.42 7.70
N VAL A 185 47.37 4.05 8.08
CA VAL A 185 47.89 4.22 9.45
C VAL A 185 47.88 5.70 9.89
N SER A 186 47.97 6.64 8.94
CA SER A 186 47.86 8.10 9.18
C SER A 186 46.49 8.54 9.69
N ASP A 187 45.39 7.89 9.27
CA ASP A 187 44.02 8.26 9.64
C ASP A 187 43.63 7.79 11.07
N ILE A 188 44.51 7.02 11.72
CA ILE A 188 44.27 6.44 13.06
C ILE A 188 44.84 7.35 14.16
N GLN A 189 45.82 8.21 13.83
CA GLN A 189 46.50 9.06 14.82
C GLN A 189 45.81 10.42 15.06
N GLU A 190 44.79 10.78 14.29
CA GLU A 190 44.11 12.09 14.37
C GLU A 190 42.75 12.06 15.12
N LYS A 191 42.50 11.02 15.94
CA LYS A 191 41.32 10.94 16.81
C LYS A 191 41.67 10.76 18.28
#